data_AF-A0A372JT06-F1
#
_entry.id   AF-A0A372JT06-F1
#
_cell.length_a   1.000
_cell.length_b   1.000
_cell.length_c   1.000
_cell.angle_alpha   90.00
_cell.angle_beta   90.00
_cell.angle_gamma   90.00
#
_symmetry.space_group_name_H-M   'P 1'
#
loop_
_entity.id
_entity.type
_entity.pdbx_description
1 polymer ?
#
loop_
_entity_poly.entity_id
_entity_poly.type
_entity_poly.pdbx_seq_one_letter_code
_entity_poly.pdbx_strand_id
1 'polypeptide(L)'
;MPSPLPPGFRMPPAAQLAWLMADPTGFYEAGRRRFGPVFTVRYPGLPPEVCVATAELAEEVFATDGGPGRAGEMRRAFIGPLVGEQSLLCLDGEAWWRHRRLVSPPLHGRAVAAWADRVAAIAAAEA
;
A
#
# COMPACT_ATOMS: atom_id res chain seq x y z
N MET A 1 14.55 -23.74 -7.60
CA MET A 1 13.17 -24.08 -7.19
C MET A 1 12.59 -22.87 -6.48
N PRO A 2 11.34 -22.46 -6.72
CA PRO A 2 10.76 -21.35 -5.94
C PRO A 2 10.83 -21.72 -4.46
N SER A 3 11.35 -20.81 -3.64
CA SER A 3 11.39 -21.01 -2.18
C SER A 3 9.95 -21.20 -1.68
N PRO A 4 9.69 -22.16 -0.78
CA PRO A 4 8.35 -22.33 -0.22
C PRO A 4 7.91 -21.02 0.45
N LEU A 5 6.63 -20.66 0.25
CA LEU A 5 6.06 -19.48 0.90
C LEU A 5 6.17 -19.60 2.43
N PRO A 6 6.34 -18.48 3.14
CA PRO A 6 6.27 -18.45 4.61
C PRO A 6 4.96 -19.06 5.14
N PRO A 7 4.92 -19.53 6.39
CA PRO A 7 3.69 -20.00 7.02
C PRO A 7 2.58 -18.93 6.98
N GLY A 8 1.33 -19.36 6.98
CA GLY A 8 0.17 -18.46 6.98
C GLY A 8 -1.07 -19.12 7.58
N PHE A 9 -2.15 -18.35 7.68
CA PHE A 9 -3.42 -18.87 8.20
C PHE A 9 -3.97 -19.99 7.30
N ARG A 10 -4.47 -21.06 7.94
CA ARG A 10 -5.09 -22.20 7.24
C ARG A 10 -6.55 -21.96 6.84
N MET A 11 -7.13 -20.84 7.26
CA MET A 11 -8.51 -20.51 6.94
C MET A 11 -8.67 -20.05 5.48
N PRO A 12 -9.85 -20.25 4.86
CA PRO A 12 -10.10 -19.83 3.49
C PRO A 12 -9.88 -18.32 3.28
N PRO A 13 -9.47 -17.86 2.08
CA PRO A 13 -9.20 -16.44 1.81
C PRO A 13 -10.36 -15.51 2.14
N ALA A 14 -11.61 -15.93 1.88
CA ALA A 14 -12.79 -15.12 2.21
C ALA A 14 -12.94 -14.90 3.73
N ALA A 15 -12.59 -15.89 4.54
CA ALA A 15 -12.62 -15.77 5.99
C ALA A 15 -11.46 -14.89 6.50
N GLN A 16 -10.29 -14.93 5.85
CA GLN A 16 -9.19 -13.99 6.16
C GLN A 16 -9.62 -12.56 5.86
N LEU A 17 -10.21 -12.31 4.70
CA LEU A 17 -10.70 -11.00 4.32
C LEU A 17 -11.79 -10.50 5.30
N ALA A 18 -12.76 -11.34 5.66
CA ALA A 18 -13.79 -10.96 6.62
C ALA A 18 -13.21 -10.57 7.99
N TRP A 19 -12.21 -11.31 8.48
CA TRP A 19 -11.53 -10.96 9.72
C TRP A 19 -10.71 -9.67 9.57
N LEU A 20 -9.93 -9.53 8.49
CA LEU A 20 -9.18 -8.30 8.21
C LEU A 20 -10.10 -7.07 8.18
N MET A 21 -11.29 -7.18 7.57
CA MET A 21 -12.24 -6.06 7.50
C MET A 21 -12.87 -5.73 8.86
N ALA A 22 -13.04 -6.71 9.74
CA ALA A 22 -13.62 -6.51 11.07
C ALA A 22 -12.59 -5.97 12.09
N ASP A 23 -11.35 -6.44 12.00
CA ASP A 23 -10.25 -6.06 12.91
C ASP A 23 -8.89 -6.14 12.18
N PRO A 24 -8.51 -5.08 11.45
CA PRO A 24 -7.28 -5.09 10.67
C PRO A 24 -6.04 -5.26 11.54
N THR A 25 -5.98 -4.53 12.65
CA THR A 25 -4.83 -4.54 13.56
C THR A 25 -4.69 -5.91 14.21
N GLY A 26 -5.77 -6.48 14.76
CA GLY A 26 -5.73 -7.79 15.40
C GLY A 26 -5.41 -8.93 14.41
N PHE A 27 -5.84 -8.84 13.16
CA PHE A 27 -5.47 -9.80 12.11
C PHE A 27 -3.96 -9.87 11.91
N TYR A 28 -3.30 -8.73 11.67
CA TYR A 28 -1.85 -8.68 11.46
C TYR A 28 -1.06 -8.98 12.73
N GLU A 29 -1.52 -8.54 13.90
CA GLU A 29 -0.91 -8.88 15.18
C GLU A 29 -0.97 -10.37 15.49
N ALA A 30 -2.10 -11.02 15.20
CA ALA A 30 -2.23 -12.46 15.36
C ALA A 30 -1.31 -13.23 14.40
N GLY A 31 -1.19 -12.74 13.15
CA GLY A 31 -0.24 -13.28 12.17
C GLY A 31 1.19 -13.21 12.69
N ARG A 32 1.62 -12.02 13.13
CA ARG A 32 2.95 -11.79 13.70
C ARG A 32 3.22 -12.67 14.92
N ARG A 33 2.26 -12.76 15.85
CA ARG A 33 2.39 -13.58 17.07
C ARG A 33 2.49 -15.07 16.77
N ARG A 34 1.79 -15.56 15.73
CA ARG A 34 1.72 -16.99 15.43
C ARG A 34 2.80 -17.49 14.48
N PHE A 35 3.21 -16.68 13.53
CA PHE A 35 4.11 -17.07 12.44
C PHE A 35 5.45 -16.33 12.46
N GLY A 36 5.59 -15.31 13.32
CA GLY A 36 6.78 -14.47 13.37
C GLY A 36 6.70 -13.27 12.43
N PRO A 37 7.83 -12.60 12.15
CA PRO A 37 7.87 -11.33 11.44
C PRO A 37 7.55 -11.42 9.94
N VAL A 38 7.53 -12.63 9.37
CA VAL A 38 7.27 -12.87 7.94
C VAL A 38 6.24 -13.99 7.80
N PHE A 39 5.09 -13.69 7.20
CA PHE A 39 4.00 -14.66 7.06
C PHE A 39 3.16 -14.42 5.81
N THR A 40 2.46 -15.46 5.36
CA THR A 40 1.62 -15.41 4.16
C THR A 40 0.18 -15.02 4.51
N VAL A 41 -0.36 -14.06 3.78
CA VAL A 41 -1.77 -13.67 3.76
C VAL A 41 -2.39 -14.02 2.41
N ARG A 42 -3.68 -14.37 2.39
CA ARG A 42 -4.38 -14.77 1.17
C ARG A 42 -5.70 -14.03 1.04
N TYR A 43 -5.91 -13.39 -0.11
CA TYR A 43 -7.16 -12.70 -0.43
C TYR A 43 -7.87 -13.38 -1.60
N PRO A 44 -9.21 -13.33 -1.65
CA PRO A 44 -9.97 -13.82 -2.79
C PRO A 44 -9.53 -13.11 -4.09
N GLY A 45 -9.21 -13.87 -5.13
CA GLY A 45 -8.86 -13.33 -6.45
C GLY A 45 -7.46 -12.73 -6.59
N LEU A 46 -6.64 -12.74 -5.53
CA LEU A 46 -5.27 -12.23 -5.55
C LEU A 46 -4.26 -13.37 -5.32
N PRO A 47 -3.02 -13.24 -5.85
CA PRO A 47 -1.94 -14.13 -5.46
C PRO A 47 -1.67 -14.01 -3.95
N PRO A 48 -1.07 -15.05 -3.32
CA PRO A 48 -0.67 -14.96 -1.92
C PRO A 48 0.32 -13.81 -1.70
N GLU A 49 0.11 -13.04 -0.64
CA GLU A 49 0.99 -11.94 -0.25
C GLU A 49 1.85 -12.33 0.95
N VAL A 50 3.09 -11.88 0.96
CA VAL A 50 3.98 -12.03 2.11
C VAL A 50 3.96 -10.73 2.91
N CYS A 51 3.43 -10.81 4.12
CA CYS A 51 3.46 -9.71 5.08
C CYS A 51 4.81 -9.72 5.82
N VAL A 52 5.46 -8.56 5.87
CA VAL A 52 6.61 -8.29 6.74
C VAL A 52 6.17 -7.35 7.86
N ALA A 53 6.50 -7.70 9.10
CA ALA A 53 5.95 -7.04 10.29
C ALA A 53 7.02 -6.42 11.20
N THR A 54 8.17 -6.03 10.61
CA THR A 54 9.22 -5.24 11.29
C THR A 54 9.63 -4.06 10.43
N ALA A 55 10.20 -3.03 11.06
CA ALA A 55 10.62 -1.83 10.37
C ALA A 55 11.77 -2.11 9.39
N GLU A 56 12.71 -2.97 9.78
CA GLU A 56 13.89 -3.33 8.99
C GLU A 56 13.49 -4.04 7.69
N LEU A 57 12.57 -5.01 7.78
CA LEU A 57 12.08 -5.71 6.60
C LEU A 57 11.19 -4.82 5.73
N ALA A 58 10.41 -3.92 6.33
CA ALA A 58 9.63 -2.95 5.57
C ALA A 58 10.56 -2.01 4.78
N GLU A 59 11.65 -1.55 5.38
CA GLU A 59 12.67 -0.74 4.72
C GLU A 59 13.28 -1.47 3.51
N GLU A 60 13.63 -2.75 3.67
CA GLU A 60 14.12 -3.59 2.56
C GLU A 60 13.10 -3.68 1.43
N VAL A 61 11.81 -3.87 1.74
CA VAL A 61 10.74 -3.91 0.74
C VAL A 61 10.59 -2.56 0.03
N PHE A 62 10.54 -1.45 0.76
CA PHE A 62 10.42 -0.12 0.17
C PHE A 62 11.64 0.28 -0.67
N ALA A 63 12.83 -0.19 -0.32
CA ALA A 63 14.04 0.03 -1.12
C ALA A 63 13.91 -0.58 -2.53
N THR A 64 13.04 -1.57 -2.73
CA THR A 64 12.80 -2.17 -4.06
C THR A 64 12.01 -1.27 -5.02
N ASP A 65 11.23 -0.30 -4.51
CA ASP A 65 10.40 0.59 -5.34
C ASP A 65 11.25 1.49 -6.27
N GLY A 66 12.53 1.70 -5.94
CA GLY A 66 13.50 2.39 -6.79
C GLY A 66 14.14 1.53 -7.88
N GLY A 67 13.83 0.23 -7.91
CA GLY A 67 14.47 -0.76 -8.79
C GLY A 67 13.47 -1.79 -9.36
N PRO A 68 13.52 -3.06 -8.94
CA PRO A 68 12.68 -4.13 -9.51
C PRO A 68 11.23 -4.14 -9.01
N GLY A 69 10.87 -3.27 -8.06
CA GLY A 69 9.50 -3.19 -7.52
C GLY A 69 8.48 -2.90 -8.61
N ARG A 70 7.38 -3.66 -8.61
CA ARG A 70 6.25 -3.52 -9.56
C ARG A 70 4.94 -3.29 -8.80
N ALA A 71 4.99 -2.42 -7.81
CA ALA A 71 3.87 -2.16 -6.92
C ALA A 71 2.74 -1.42 -7.66
N GLY A 72 3.07 -0.53 -8.61
CA GLY A 72 2.11 0.16 -9.47
C GLY A 72 1.31 -0.79 -10.35
N GLU A 73 1.96 -1.77 -10.98
CA GLU A 73 1.28 -2.81 -11.77
C GLU A 73 0.31 -3.64 -10.94
N MET A 74 0.71 -4.07 -9.75
CA MET A 74 -0.19 -4.79 -8.85
C MET A 74 -1.39 -3.89 -8.50
N ARG A 75 -1.13 -2.62 -8.15
CA ARG A 75 -2.17 -1.66 -7.79
C ARG A 75 -3.15 -1.41 -8.92
N ARG A 76 -2.66 -1.24 -10.14
CA ARG A 76 -3.46 -1.00 -11.35
C ARG A 76 -4.65 -1.95 -11.47
N ALA A 77 -4.48 -3.23 -11.15
CA ALA A 77 -5.54 -4.23 -11.23
C ALA A 77 -6.77 -3.93 -10.34
N PHE A 78 -6.59 -3.21 -9.23
CA PHE A 78 -7.69 -2.90 -8.30
C PHE A 78 -8.08 -1.42 -8.25
N ILE A 79 -7.11 -0.49 -8.37
CA ILE A 79 -7.35 0.95 -8.27
C ILE A 79 -7.38 1.66 -9.63
N GLY A 80 -6.85 1.04 -10.70
CA GLY A 80 -6.81 1.59 -12.05
C GLY A 80 -8.16 2.14 -12.56
N PRO A 81 -9.29 1.43 -12.40
CA PRO A 81 -10.60 1.94 -12.81
C PRO A 81 -11.05 3.23 -12.11
N LEU A 82 -10.56 3.48 -10.89
CA LEU A 82 -10.92 4.66 -10.10
C LEU A 82 -10.05 5.88 -10.44
N VAL A 83 -8.74 5.67 -10.61
CA VAL A 83 -7.76 6.77 -10.73
C VAL A 83 -7.18 6.93 -12.13
N GLY A 84 -7.49 6.00 -13.03
CA GLY A 84 -6.91 5.90 -14.36
C GLY A 84 -5.61 5.10 -14.40
N GLU A 85 -5.43 4.40 -15.52
CA GLU A 85 -4.27 3.55 -15.82
C GLU A 85 -2.92 4.29 -15.85
N GLN A 86 -2.95 5.62 -16.01
CA GLN A 86 -1.77 6.49 -16.04
C GLN A 86 -1.59 7.30 -14.74
N SER A 87 -2.37 6.99 -13.71
CA SER A 87 -2.21 7.58 -12.38
C SER A 87 -0.84 7.26 -11.80
N LEU A 88 -0.31 8.19 -10.99
CA LEU A 88 0.90 7.96 -10.21
C LEU A 88 0.81 6.69 -9.33
N LEU A 89 -0.39 6.28 -8.92
CA LEU A 89 -0.61 5.08 -8.10
C LEU A 89 -0.49 3.75 -8.87
N CYS A 90 -0.51 3.80 -10.20
CA CYS A 90 -0.54 2.64 -11.11
C CYS A 90 0.73 2.51 -11.96
N LEU A 91 1.66 3.46 -11.86
CA LEU A 91 2.90 3.51 -12.62
C LEU A 91 4.06 2.98 -11.79
N ASP A 92 5.07 2.46 -12.47
CA ASP A 92 6.35 2.02 -11.91
C ASP A 92 7.52 2.66 -12.67
N GLY A 93 8.73 2.57 -12.10
CA GLY A 93 9.98 2.97 -12.75
C GLY A 93 9.98 4.42 -13.26
N GLU A 94 10.50 4.63 -14.47
CA GLU A 94 10.70 5.97 -15.03
C GLU A 94 9.39 6.75 -15.23
N ALA A 95 8.31 6.06 -15.62
CA ALA A 95 7.00 6.70 -15.79
C ALA A 95 6.46 7.25 -14.46
N TRP A 96 6.62 6.47 -13.38
CA TRP A 96 6.31 6.92 -12.02
C TRP A 96 7.16 8.12 -11.63
N TRP A 97 8.48 8.06 -11.83
CA TRP A 97 9.39 9.17 -11.49
C TRP A 97 9.04 10.47 -12.21
N ARG A 98 8.72 10.38 -13.51
CA ARG A 98 8.28 11.52 -14.31
C ARG A 98 7.00 12.14 -13.74
N HIS A 99 5.98 11.33 -13.45
CA HIS A 99 4.72 11.83 -12.89
C HIS A 99 4.90 12.40 -11.49
N ARG A 100 5.70 11.74 -10.64
CA ARG A 100 6.02 12.21 -9.30
C ARG A 100 6.67 13.60 -9.33
N ARG A 101 7.61 13.83 -10.25
CA ARG A 101 8.27 15.14 -10.41
C ARG A 101 7.31 16.26 -10.78
N LEU A 102 6.25 15.96 -11.53
CA LEU A 102 5.22 16.95 -11.90
C LEU A 102 4.29 17.29 -10.73
N VAL A 103 3.94 16.29 -9.90
CA VAL A 103 2.96 16.44 -8.81
C VAL A 103 3.59 16.91 -7.49
N SER A 104 4.87 16.65 -7.26
CA SER A 104 5.54 16.99 -5.99
C SER A 104 5.62 18.49 -5.67
N PRO A 105 5.87 19.42 -6.63
CA PRO A 105 6.05 20.84 -6.33
C PRO A 105 4.94 21.50 -5.51
N PRO A 106 3.64 21.36 -5.85
CA PRO A 106 2.56 21.92 -5.05
C PRO A 106 2.41 21.23 -3.68
N LEU A 107 2.94 20.03 -3.50
CA LEU A 107 2.86 19.27 -2.24
C LEU A 107 4.04 19.53 -1.29
N HIS A 108 4.97 20.44 -1.63
CA HIS A 108 6.04 20.83 -0.72
C HIS A 108 5.53 21.69 0.44
N GLY A 109 6.19 21.58 1.60
CA GLY A 109 5.75 22.22 2.85
C GLY A 109 5.42 23.71 2.76
N ARG A 110 6.18 24.50 1.97
CA ARG A 110 5.88 25.93 1.76
C ARG A 110 4.57 26.15 0.99
N ALA A 111 4.30 25.35 -0.04
CA ALA A 111 3.08 25.44 -0.84
C ALA A 111 1.87 24.97 -0.02
N VAL A 112 2.01 23.87 0.72
CA VAL A 112 0.97 23.35 1.62
C VAL A 112 0.64 24.37 2.72
N ALA A 113 1.65 24.98 3.34
CA ALA A 113 1.45 25.99 4.38
C ALA A 113 0.68 27.22 3.86
N ALA A 114 0.89 27.62 2.61
CA ALA A 114 0.18 28.74 2.00
C ALA A 114 -1.32 28.45 1.76
N TRP A 115 -1.75 27.20 1.82
CA TRP A 115 -3.17 26.82 1.67
C TRP A 115 -3.94 26.81 2.99
N ALA A 116 -3.26 26.91 4.14
CA ALA A 116 -3.88 26.77 5.45
C ALA A 116 -5.07 27.74 5.65
N ASP A 117 -4.87 29.03 5.40
CA ASP A 117 -5.91 30.05 5.55
C ASP A 117 -7.07 29.82 4.58
N ARG A 118 -6.78 29.38 3.36
CA ARG A 118 -7.80 29.10 2.35
C ARG A 118 -8.65 27.89 2.72
N VAL A 119 -8.04 26.82 3.22
CA VAL A 119 -8.76 25.64 3.72
C VAL A 119 -9.64 26.02 4.91
N ALA A 120 -9.12 26.80 5.86
CA ALA A 120 -9.89 27.26 7.01
C ALA A 120 -11.09 28.12 6.60
N ALA A 121 -10.90 29.04 5.65
CA ALA A 121 -11.99 29.88 5.13
C ALA A 121 -13.08 29.07 4.43
N ILE A 122 -12.71 28.07 3.60
CA ILE A 122 -13.68 27.19 2.94
C ILE A 122 -14.45 26.37 3.99
N ALA A 123 -13.75 25.78 4.95
CA ALA A 123 -14.38 24.97 5.99
C ALA A 123 -15.36 25.79 6.86
N ALA A 124 -15.04 27.05 7.16
CA ALA A 124 -15.92 27.94 7.91
C ALA A 124 -17.16 28.40 7.12
N ALA A 125 -17.10 28.41 5.78
CA ALA A 125 -18.23 28.77 4.93
C ALA A 125 -19.24 27.63 4.74
N GLU A 126 -18.80 26.38 4.91
CA GLU A 126 -19.63 25.16 4.77
C GLU A 126 -20.21 24.67 6.12
N ALA A 127 -19.89 25.36 7.22
CA ALA A 127 -20.38 25.07 8.58
C ALA A 127 -21.62 25.90 8.93
#